data_AF-A0A931WSJ0-F1
#
_entry.id   AF-A0A931WSJ0-F1
#
_cell.length_a   1.000
_cell.length_b   1.000
_cell.length_c   1.000
_cell.angle_alpha   90.00
_cell.angle_beta   90.00
_cell.angle_gamma   90.00
#
_symmetry.space_group_name_H-M   'P 1'
#
loop_
_entity.id
_entity.type
_entity.pdbx_description
1 polymer ?
#
loop_
_entity_poly.entity_id
_entity_poly.type
_entity_poly.pdbx_seq_one_letter_code
_entity_poly.pdbx_strand_id
1 'polypeptide(L)' 'MKATKVAETSLPTPFGTFRIFGFESADKSENALALVMGT' A
#
# COMPACT_ATOMS: atom_id res chain seq x y z
N MET A 1 -8.70 -2.12 -13.79
CA MET A 1 -8.69 -1.23 -12.61
C MET A 1 -7.54 -0.22 -12.76
N LYS A 2 -7.83 1.09 -12.72
CA LYS A 2 -6.80 2.14 -12.61
C LYS A 2 -6.90 2.71 -11.20
N ALA A 3 -5.82 2.62 -10.43
CA ALA A 3 -5.75 3.12 -9.06
C ALA A 3 -4.54 4.03 -8.88
N THR A 4 -4.68 5.05 -8.05
CA THR A 4 -3.65 6.04 -7.77
C THR A 4 -3.08 5.81 -6.39
N LYS A 5 -1.75 5.90 -6.22
CA LYS A 5 -1.12 5.85 -4.90
C LYS A 5 -1.49 7.11 -4.12
N VAL A 6 -2.09 6.94 -2.95
CA VAL A 6 -2.56 8.04 -2.09
C VAL A 6 -1.81 8.12 -0.76
N ALA A 7 -1.19 7.02 -0.32
CA ALA A 7 -0.44 6.97 0.93
C ALA A 7 0.75 6.01 0.84
N GLU A 8 1.76 6.26 1.66
CA GLU A 8 2.94 5.41 1.82
C GLU A 8 3.40 5.46 3.28
N THR A 9 3.70 4.30 3.86
CA THR A 9 4.27 4.19 5.20
C THR A 9 5.17 2.96 5.32
N SER A 10 5.93 2.88 6.41
CA SER A 10 6.76 1.74 6.76
C SER A 10 6.31 1.14 8.09
N LEU A 11 6.15 -0.18 8.14
CA LEU A 11 5.77 -0.92 9.34
C LEU A 11 6.87 -1.93 9.67
N PRO A 12 7.69 -1.67 10.70
CA PRO A 12 8.58 -2.68 11.28
C PRO A 12 7.75 -3.81 11.89
N THR A 13 8.11 -5.05 11.58
CA THR A 13 7.49 -6.26 12.15
C THR A 13 8.56 -7.26 12.54
N PRO A 14 8.23 -8.32 13.32
CA PRO A 14 9.18 -9.41 13.60
C PRO A 14 9.71 -10.13 12.35
N PHE A 15 9.03 -10.00 11.20
CA PHE A 15 9.41 -10.62 9.93
C PHE A 15 10.18 -9.68 9.00
N GLY A 16 10.56 -8.49 9.49
CA GLY A 16 11.19 -7.44 8.70
C GLY A 16 10.31 -6.19 8.55
N THR A 17 10.84 -5.21 7.85
CA THR A 17 10.14 -3.94 7.60
C THR A 17 9.34 -4.02 6.31
N PHE A 18 8.02 -3.87 6.42
CA PHE A 18 7.14 -3.75 5.26
C PHE A 18 7.03 -2.29 4.84
N ARG A 19 7.07 -2.05 3.53
CA ARG A 19 6.55 -0.81 2.93
C ARG A 19 5.09 -1.04 2.58
N ILE A 20 4.21 -0.19 3.08
CA ILE A 20 2.78 -0.25 2.83
C ILE A 20 2.40 0.91 1.93
N PHE A 21 1.72 0.62 0.83
CA PHE A 21 1.23 1.63 -0.11
C PHE A 21 -0.29 1.57 -0.16
N GLY A 22 -0.94 2.72 0.04
CA GLY A 22 -2.37 2.88 -0.12
C GLY A 22 -2.72 3.31 -1.54
N PHE A 23 -3.71 2.65 -2.13
CA PHE A 23 -4.24 2.95 -3.46
C PHE A 23 -5.74 3.19 -3.40
N GLU A 24 -6.19 4.17 -4.16
CA GLU A 24 -7.61 4.49 -4.34
C GLU A 24 -7.97 4.37 -5.82
N SER A 25 -9.12 3.76 -6.10
CA SER A 25 -9.72 3.70 -7.44
C SER A 25 -10.08 5.10 -7.95
N ALA A 26 -10.07 5.30 -9.28
CA ALA A 26 -10.34 6.62 -9.86
C ALA A 26 -11.73 7.19 -9.52
N ASP A 27 -12.71 6.31 -9.29
CA ASP A 27 -14.08 6.67 -8.88
C ASP A 27 -14.29 6.66 -7.35
N LYS A 28 -13.23 6.39 -6.58
CA LYS A 28 -13.23 6.33 -5.10
C LYS A 28 -14.18 5.29 -4.51
N SER A 29 -14.61 4.32 -5.30
CA SER A 29 -15.49 3.25 -4.84
C SER A 29 -14.74 2.18 -4.04
N GLU A 30 -13.46 2.02 -4.33
CA GLU A 30 -12.58 0.98 -3.79
C GLU A 30 -11.24 1.54 -3.30
N ASN A 31 -10.75 0.94 -2.21
CA ASN A 31 -9.43 1.16 -1.63
C ASN A 31 -8.66 -0.15 -1.56
N ALA A 32 -7.35 -0.10 -1.82
CA ALA A 32 -6.46 -1.25 -1.75
C ALA A 32 -5.16 -0.91 -1.02
N LEU A 33 -4.57 -1.91 -0.36
CA LEU A 33 -3.26 -1.79 0.29
C LEU A 33 -2.29 -2.78 -0.34
N ALA A 34 -1.10 -2.33 -0.70
CA ALA A 34 0.00 -3.19 -1.12
C ALA A 34 1.04 -3.27 0.00
N LEU A 35 1.32 -4.49 0.46
CA LEU A 35 2.39 -4.79 1.41
C LEU A 35 3.60 -5.29 0.63
N VAL A 36 4.68 -4.51 0.64
CA VAL A 36 5.92 -4.84 -0.07
C VAL A 36 7.01 -5.10 0.95
N MET A 37 7.60 -6.29 0.88
CA MET A 37 8.79 -6.66 1.61
C MET A 37 9.96 -6.68 0.61
N GLY A 38 11.00 -5.89 0.87
CA GLY A 38 12.21 -5.88 0.04
C GLY A 38 13.20 -6.94 0.52
N THR A 39 13.88 -7.62 -0.41
CA THR A 39 15.07 -8.44 -0.15
C THR A 39 16.31 -7.58 -0.11
#